data_AF-A0A849HBR6-F1
#
_entry.id   AF-A0A849HBR6-F1
#
_cell.length_a   1.000
_cell.length_b   1.000
_cell.length_c   1.000
_cell.angle_alpha   90.00
_cell.angle_beta   90.00
_cell.angle_gamma   90.00
#
_symmetry.space_group_name_H-M   'P 1'
#
loop_
_entity.id
_entity.type
_entity.pdbx_description
1 polymer ?
#
loop_
_entity_poly.entity_id
_entity_poly.type
_entity_poly.pdbx_seq_one_letter_code
_entity_poly.pdbx_strand_id
1 'polypeptide(L)'
;MTDDHVIDIRGYLGGSDPNLDLRAFAVWGGTGHRTRLALPVWRALHLVGGDWGGIVSTPSDHLAPGMDVLFALDLRHDPARRQGAVEALGELAGEDVPFLAFGEDGELSVLLGEHEGRRWFLQVLGGDPEVAIQGRDRETLLFLAGECAGLLFIRELATPLPSPSSTP
;
A
#
# COMPACT_ATOMS: atom_id res chain seq x y z
N MET A 1 -6.56 -18.65 24.22
CA MET A 1 -6.25 -17.21 24.25
C MET A 1 -5.06 -17.03 23.35
N THR A 2 -5.28 -16.36 22.22
CA THR A 2 -4.37 -16.29 21.07
C THR A 2 -3.23 -15.33 21.40
N ASP A 3 -1.99 -15.78 21.20
CA ASP A 3 -0.78 -14.96 21.33
C ASP A 3 -0.79 -13.82 20.30
N ASP A 4 -1.08 -12.61 20.77
CA ASP A 4 -0.83 -11.37 20.03
C ASP A 4 0.67 -11.08 20.05
N HIS A 5 1.40 -11.64 19.08
CA HIS A 5 2.82 -11.32 18.91
C HIS A 5 2.97 -9.93 18.25
N VAL A 6 3.30 -8.93 19.08
CA VAL A 6 3.82 -7.64 18.61
C VAL A 6 5.14 -7.89 17.88
N ILE A 7 5.20 -7.52 16.60
CA ILE A 7 6.43 -7.65 15.80
C ILE A 7 7.39 -6.53 16.22
N ASP A 8 8.45 -6.87 16.94
CA ASP A 8 9.53 -5.94 17.27
C ASP A 8 10.50 -5.80 16.08
N ILE A 9 10.31 -4.71 15.33
CA ILE A 9 11.10 -4.38 14.13
C ILE A 9 12.55 -4.01 14.48
N ARG A 10 12.84 -3.66 15.73
CA ARG A 10 14.20 -3.28 16.15
C ARG A 10 15.20 -4.43 15.99
N GLY A 11 14.74 -5.66 16.16
CA GLY A 11 15.53 -6.87 15.93
C GLY A 11 15.90 -7.10 14.45
N TYR A 12 15.08 -6.61 13.52
CA TYR A 12 15.32 -6.77 12.08
C TYR A 12 16.27 -5.70 11.51
N LEU A 13 16.36 -4.53 12.14
CA LEU A 13 17.13 -3.39 11.63
C LEU A 13 18.59 -3.33 12.12
N GLY A 14 19.08 -4.36 12.83
CA GLY A 14 20.52 -4.50 13.06
C GLY A 14 21.15 -3.52 14.06
N GLY A 15 20.36 -2.86 14.91
CA GLY A 15 20.87 -2.07 16.03
C GLY A 15 20.40 -0.62 16.04
N SER A 16 20.07 -0.20 17.26
CA SER A 16 19.55 1.08 17.75
C SER A 16 20.12 2.34 17.09
N ASP A 17 19.42 2.90 16.10
CA ASP A 17 19.52 4.34 15.85
C ASP A 17 18.60 5.06 16.88
N PRO A 18 19.15 5.88 17.79
CA PRO A 18 18.35 6.60 18.78
C PRO A 18 17.44 7.68 18.18
N ASN A 19 17.60 8.01 16.89
CA ASN A 19 16.69 8.89 16.15
C ASN A 19 15.61 8.15 15.35
N LEU A 20 15.61 6.81 15.33
CA LEU A 20 14.46 6.03 14.89
C LEU A 20 13.40 6.11 15.98
N ASP A 21 12.68 7.22 15.99
CA ASP A 21 11.41 7.37 16.70
C ASP A 21 10.38 6.48 16.00
N LEU A 22 10.57 5.16 16.07
CA LEU A 22 9.62 4.11 15.71
C LEU A 22 8.48 4.15 16.74
N ARG A 23 7.78 5.27 16.80
CA ARG A 23 6.55 5.44 17.55
C ARG A 23 5.48 4.82 16.67
N ALA A 24 4.99 3.67 17.11
CA ALA A 24 3.78 2.98 16.68
C ALA A 24 3.09 3.50 15.41
N PHE A 25 2.90 2.61 14.44
CA PHE A 25 2.07 2.89 13.28
C PHE A 25 0.68 2.26 13.47
N ALA A 26 -0.34 2.91 12.94
CA ALA A 26 -1.69 2.35 12.89
C ALA A 26 -1.86 1.52 11.61
N VAL A 27 -2.57 0.40 11.73
CA VAL A 27 -2.91 -0.45 10.58
C VAL A 27 -4.42 -0.58 10.47
N TRP A 28 -4.94 -0.38 9.27
CA TRP A 28 -6.32 -0.71 8.91
C TRP A 28 -6.35 -1.81 7.85
N GLY A 29 -7.35 -2.71 7.93
CA GLY A 29 -7.50 -3.81 6.98
C GLY A 29 -6.47 -4.93 7.12
N GLY A 30 -5.60 -4.88 8.14
CA GLY A 30 -4.51 -5.83 8.37
C GLY A 30 -4.91 -7.10 9.13
N THR A 31 -6.14 -7.60 9.00
CA THR A 31 -6.57 -8.85 9.65
C THR A 31 -6.32 -10.08 8.76
N GLY A 32 -6.12 -11.24 9.39
CA GLY A 32 -5.95 -12.53 8.69
C GLY A 32 -4.78 -12.52 7.71
N HIS A 33 -5.01 -12.91 6.46
CA HIS A 33 -3.96 -12.96 5.44
C HIS A 33 -3.47 -11.57 4.98
N ARG A 34 -4.25 -10.50 5.20
CA ARG A 34 -3.90 -9.13 4.79
C ARG A 34 -2.80 -8.52 5.63
N THR A 35 -2.52 -9.03 6.84
CA THR A 35 -1.35 -8.61 7.65
C THR A 35 -0.03 -8.76 6.90
N ARG A 36 0.02 -9.67 5.91
CA ARG A 36 1.21 -9.88 5.06
C ARG A 36 1.56 -8.68 4.18
N LEU A 37 0.62 -7.75 3.97
CA LEU A 37 0.86 -6.49 3.25
C LEU A 37 1.64 -5.48 4.11
N ALA A 38 1.65 -5.63 5.43
CA ALA A 38 2.24 -4.63 6.32
C ALA A 38 3.74 -4.42 6.07
N LEU A 39 4.51 -5.50 5.91
CA LEU A 39 5.95 -5.40 5.71
C LEU A 39 6.34 -4.75 4.37
N PRO A 40 5.83 -5.20 3.20
CA PRO A 40 6.19 -4.56 1.94
C PRO A 40 5.71 -3.11 1.85
N VAL A 41 4.53 -2.78 2.40
CA VAL A 41 4.02 -1.40 2.45
C VAL A 41 4.89 -0.53 3.38
N TRP A 42 5.26 -1.03 4.56
CA TRP A 42 6.16 -0.32 5.47
C TRP A 42 7.53 -0.05 4.82
N ARG A 43 8.10 -1.05 4.12
CA ARG A 43 9.37 -0.86 3.39
C ARG A 43 9.25 0.18 2.28
N ALA A 44 8.13 0.21 1.56
CA ALA A 44 7.88 1.22 0.54
C ALA A 44 7.81 2.63 1.16
N LEU A 45 7.15 2.78 2.30
CA LEU A 45 7.10 4.06 3.04
C LEU A 45 8.49 4.56 3.41
N HIS A 46 9.31 3.71 4.02
CA HIS A 46 10.67 4.07 4.41
C HIS A 46 11.55 4.43 3.21
N LEU A 47 11.39 3.72 2.10
CA LEU A 47 12.17 3.97 0.89
C LEU A 47 11.84 5.33 0.25
N VAL A 48 10.57 5.73 0.29
CA VAL A 48 10.07 6.97 -0.33
C VAL A 48 10.08 8.14 0.67
N GLY A 49 10.32 7.87 1.96
CA GLY A 49 10.18 8.86 3.03
C GLY A 49 8.73 9.23 3.34
N GLY A 50 7.76 8.39 2.95
CA GLY A 50 6.33 8.64 3.12
C GLY A 50 5.80 8.38 4.54
N ASP A 51 4.63 8.96 4.83
CA ASP A 51 3.95 8.83 6.13
C ASP A 51 2.70 7.95 6.12
N TRP A 52 2.14 7.69 4.93
CA TRP A 52 0.99 6.82 4.74
C TRP A 52 1.19 5.94 3.52
N GLY A 53 0.92 4.65 3.67
CA GLY A 53 1.05 3.67 2.61
C GLY A 53 -0.17 2.76 2.58
N GLY A 54 -0.67 2.46 1.38
CA GLY A 54 -1.89 1.69 1.25
C GLY A 54 -1.98 0.86 -0.02
N ILE A 55 -2.83 -0.15 0.05
CA ILE A 55 -3.32 -0.88 -1.12
C ILE A 55 -4.70 -0.37 -1.42
N VAL A 56 -4.84 0.25 -2.59
CA VAL A 56 -6.07 0.92 -3.01
C VAL A 56 -6.55 0.37 -4.33
N SER A 57 -7.85 0.47 -4.59
CA SER A 57 -8.44 0.06 -5.84
C SER A 57 -9.44 1.09 -6.36
N THR A 58 -9.40 1.33 -7.65
CA THR A 58 -10.40 2.13 -8.37
C THR A 58 -11.19 1.25 -9.33
N PRO A 59 -12.43 1.61 -9.68
CA PRO A 59 -13.06 1.08 -10.87
C PRO A 59 -12.13 1.26 -12.08
N SER A 60 -12.12 0.26 -12.97
CA SER A 60 -11.37 0.36 -14.24
C SER A 60 -12.09 1.26 -15.24
N ASP A 61 -13.40 1.46 -15.05
CA ASP A 61 -14.16 2.46 -15.79
C ASP A 61 -13.81 3.86 -15.27
N HIS A 62 -13.13 4.66 -16.10
CA HIS A 62 -12.72 6.03 -15.80
C HIS A 62 -13.88 6.99 -15.53
N LEU A 63 -15.13 6.58 -15.79
CA LEU A 63 -16.33 7.35 -15.52
C LEU A 63 -16.89 7.14 -14.10
N ALA A 64 -16.43 6.11 -13.38
CA ALA A 64 -16.94 5.77 -12.07
C ALA A 64 -16.03 6.34 -10.96
N PRO A 65 -16.48 7.36 -10.20
CA PRO A 65 -15.74 7.82 -9.03
C PRO A 65 -15.76 6.73 -7.96
N GLY A 66 -14.60 6.45 -7.38
CA GLY A 66 -14.51 5.53 -6.26
C GLY A 66 -13.08 5.05 -6.05
N MET A 67 -12.57 5.23 -4.83
CA MET A 67 -11.34 4.59 -4.38
C MET A 67 -11.67 3.83 -3.12
N ASP A 68 -11.40 2.53 -3.12
CA ASP A 68 -11.51 1.70 -1.93
C ASP A 68 -10.12 1.32 -1.44
N VAL A 69 -9.89 1.58 -0.16
CA VAL A 69 -8.70 1.12 0.55
C VAL A 69 -8.96 -0.32 1.02
N LEU A 70 -8.04 -1.23 0.69
CA LEU A 70 -8.04 -2.62 1.18
C LEU A 70 -7.16 -2.77 2.43
N PHE A 71 -6.06 -2.03 2.45
CA PHE A 71 -5.06 -2.03 3.52
C PHE A 71 -4.44 -0.65 3.63
N ALA A 72 -4.21 -0.18 4.85
CA ALA A 72 -3.49 1.07 5.09
C ALA A 72 -2.57 0.95 6.32
N LEU A 73 -1.41 1.58 6.21
CA LEU A 73 -0.45 1.80 7.27
C LEU A 73 -0.22 3.31 7.38
N ASP A 74 -0.43 3.87 8.57
CA ASP A 74 -0.28 5.30 8.84
C ASP A 74 0.72 5.51 9.97
N LEU A 75 1.79 6.25 9.70
CA LEU A 75 2.85 6.57 10.66
C LEU A 75 2.47 7.77 11.55
N ARG A 76 1.43 8.54 11.20
CA ARG A 76 1.10 9.82 11.86
C ARG A 76 -0.26 9.82 12.56
N HIS A 77 -1.18 8.91 12.20
CA HIS A 77 -2.55 8.92 12.72
C HIS A 77 -2.97 7.55 13.29
N ASP A 78 -3.70 7.59 14.41
CA ASP A 78 -4.42 6.45 14.99
C ASP A 78 -5.87 6.87 15.31
N PRO A 79 -6.89 6.32 14.63
CA PRO A 79 -6.82 5.22 13.67
C PRO A 79 -6.22 5.63 12.32
N ALA A 80 -5.65 4.65 11.60
CA ALA A 80 -5.07 4.85 10.27
C ALA A 80 -6.07 5.50 9.30
N ARG A 81 -5.62 6.50 8.54
CA ARG A 81 -6.43 7.14 7.50
C ARG A 81 -6.83 6.13 6.42
N ARG A 82 -8.09 6.22 5.97
CA ARG A 82 -8.69 5.33 4.95
C ARG A 82 -9.01 6.06 3.64
N GLN A 83 -8.46 7.25 3.47
CA GLN A 83 -8.56 8.06 2.28
C GLN A 83 -7.11 8.34 1.85
N GLY A 84 -6.71 7.77 0.72
CA GLY A 84 -5.50 8.16 0.00
C GLY A 84 -5.75 9.36 -0.90
N ALA A 85 -4.68 9.97 -1.42
CA ALA A 85 -4.80 10.95 -2.49
C ALA A 85 -5.31 10.27 -3.77
N VAL A 86 -6.02 10.98 -4.63
CA VAL A 86 -6.62 10.40 -5.85
C VAL A 86 -5.92 10.91 -7.11
N GLU A 87 -5.00 11.86 -6.95
CA GLU A 87 -4.49 12.67 -8.05
C GLU A 87 -3.53 11.89 -8.94
N ALA A 88 -2.58 11.12 -8.38
CA ALA A 88 -1.68 10.29 -9.20
C ALA A 88 -2.38 9.10 -9.89
N LEU A 89 -3.59 8.72 -9.45
CA LEU A 89 -4.34 7.61 -10.05
C LEU A 89 -4.94 7.97 -11.41
N GLY A 90 -5.22 9.25 -11.66
CA GLY A 90 -5.77 9.75 -12.92
C GLY A 90 -4.82 9.59 -14.10
N GLU A 91 -3.50 9.71 -13.86
CA GLU A 91 -2.46 9.55 -14.89
C GLU A 91 -2.25 8.09 -15.28
N LEU A 92 -2.59 7.15 -14.40
CA LEU A 92 -2.38 5.72 -14.61
C LEU A 92 -3.43 5.09 -15.53
N ALA A 93 -4.51 5.80 -15.84
CA ALA A 93 -5.73 5.35 -16.52
C ALA A 93 -5.51 4.50 -17.79
N GLY A 94 -4.42 4.69 -18.54
CA GLY A 94 -4.15 3.98 -19.80
C GLY A 94 -2.90 3.11 -19.85
N GLU A 95 -2.19 2.94 -18.74
CA GLU A 95 -0.83 2.38 -18.76
C GLU A 95 -0.77 0.87 -18.46
N ASP A 96 0.23 0.20 -19.06
CA ASP A 96 0.52 -1.23 -18.85
C ASP A 96 1.35 -1.46 -17.55
N VAL A 97 1.11 -2.60 -16.88
CA VAL A 97 1.80 -2.99 -15.64
C VAL A 97 3.24 -3.46 -15.91
N PRO A 98 4.24 -3.11 -15.05
CA PRO A 98 4.15 -2.22 -13.89
C PRO A 98 4.42 -0.76 -14.30
N PHE A 99 3.50 0.13 -13.94
CA PHE A 99 3.68 1.57 -14.10
C PHE A 99 3.82 2.25 -12.74
N LEU A 100 4.74 3.19 -12.65
CA LEU A 100 5.00 4.00 -11.46
C LEU A 100 4.78 5.47 -11.82
N ALA A 101 3.86 6.13 -11.10
CA ALA A 101 3.52 7.54 -11.27
C ALA A 101 3.85 8.32 -9.98
N PHE A 102 4.16 9.60 -10.17
CA PHE A 102 4.34 10.56 -9.09
C PHE A 102 3.27 11.64 -9.21
N GLY A 103 2.61 11.98 -8.09
CA GLY A 103 1.67 13.09 -8.01
C GLY A 103 2.34 14.38 -7.53
N GLU A 104 1.58 15.49 -7.50
CA GLU A 104 2.13 16.85 -7.29
C GLU A 104 2.61 17.13 -5.85
N ASP A 105 2.37 16.26 -4.87
CA ASP A 105 2.74 16.47 -3.45
C ASP A 105 3.53 15.31 -2.83
N GLY A 106 4.42 14.69 -3.60
CA GLY A 106 5.22 13.54 -3.12
C GLY A 106 4.36 12.29 -2.94
N GLU A 107 3.20 12.26 -3.62
CA GLU A 107 2.42 11.06 -3.84
C GLU A 107 3.16 10.16 -4.82
N LEU A 108 3.19 8.88 -4.51
CA LEU A 108 3.68 7.84 -5.39
C LEU A 108 2.63 6.74 -5.52
N SER A 109 2.35 6.34 -6.76
CA SER A 109 1.42 5.26 -7.06
C SER A 109 2.07 4.26 -8.01
N VAL A 110 1.97 2.96 -7.68
CA VAL A 110 2.40 1.86 -8.55
C VAL A 110 1.20 1.01 -8.91
N LEU A 111 0.91 0.87 -10.20
CA LEU A 111 -0.12 -0.04 -10.69
C LEU A 111 0.33 -1.49 -10.48
N LEU A 112 -0.46 -2.24 -9.70
CA LEU A 112 -0.21 -3.64 -9.35
C LEU A 112 -0.85 -4.60 -10.34
N GLY A 113 -1.98 -4.21 -10.93
CA GLY A 113 -2.74 -5.01 -11.88
C GLY A 113 -4.23 -4.75 -11.85
N GLU A 114 -4.96 -5.53 -12.64
CA GLU A 114 -6.42 -5.43 -12.77
C GLU A 114 -7.08 -6.75 -12.39
N HIS A 115 -8.20 -6.67 -11.68
CA HIS A 115 -8.99 -7.83 -11.28
C HIS A 115 -10.45 -7.42 -11.05
N GLU A 116 -11.39 -8.21 -11.59
CA GLU A 116 -12.84 -8.00 -11.44
C GLU A 116 -13.31 -6.56 -11.76
N GLY A 117 -12.76 -5.96 -12.82
CA GLY A 117 -13.12 -4.60 -13.23
C GLY A 117 -12.57 -3.51 -12.32
N ARG A 118 -11.61 -3.83 -11.45
CA ARG A 118 -10.89 -2.87 -10.61
C ARG A 118 -9.39 -2.87 -10.92
N ARG A 119 -8.80 -1.68 -10.89
CA ARG A 119 -7.34 -1.49 -10.96
C ARG A 119 -6.81 -1.31 -9.56
N TRP A 120 -5.71 -1.98 -9.25
CA TRP A 120 -5.13 -2.05 -7.91
C TRP A 120 -3.79 -1.34 -7.88
N PHE A 121 -3.54 -0.61 -6.80
CA PHE A 121 -2.37 0.24 -6.67
C PHE A 121 -1.72 0.08 -5.30
N LEU A 122 -0.39 0.13 -5.27
CA LEU A 122 0.37 0.48 -4.07
C LEU A 122 0.54 2.00 -4.09
N GLN A 123 0.06 2.67 -3.05
CA GLN A 123 0.15 4.12 -2.92
C GLN A 123 0.95 4.50 -1.69
N VAL A 124 1.79 5.53 -1.82
CA VAL A 124 2.58 6.14 -0.75
C VAL A 124 2.35 7.64 -0.78
N LEU A 125 2.09 8.25 0.37
CA LEU A 125 1.85 9.69 0.53
C LEU A 125 2.84 10.31 1.51
N GLY A 126 3.02 11.63 1.39
CA GLY A 126 3.90 12.41 2.25
C GLY A 126 5.37 12.12 2.03
N GLY A 127 5.72 11.56 0.86
CA GLY A 127 7.11 11.45 0.42
C GLY A 127 7.67 12.83 0.06
N ASP A 128 8.99 12.89 -0.17
CA ASP A 128 9.62 14.13 -0.65
C ASP A 128 9.43 14.25 -2.17
N PRO A 129 8.64 15.22 -2.67
CA PRO A 129 8.41 15.40 -4.11
C PRO A 129 9.68 15.76 -4.88
N GLU A 130 10.70 16.32 -4.21
CA GLU A 130 11.96 16.70 -4.84
C GLU A 130 12.92 15.52 -4.99
N VAL A 131 12.68 14.42 -4.25
CA VAL A 131 13.49 13.19 -4.32
C VAL A 131 12.92 12.27 -5.39
N ALA A 132 13.44 12.40 -6.60
CA ALA A 132 13.17 11.43 -7.65
C ALA A 132 13.75 10.06 -7.28
N ILE A 133 12.89 9.04 -7.17
CA ILE A 133 13.35 7.66 -6.93
C ILE A 133 13.98 7.11 -8.20
N GLN A 134 15.28 6.81 -8.14
CA GLN A 134 16.09 6.40 -9.29
C GLN A 134 16.87 5.11 -9.00
N GLY A 135 17.32 4.46 -10.09
CA GLY A 135 18.21 3.31 -10.03
C GLY A 135 17.70 2.20 -9.10
N ARG A 136 18.53 1.82 -8.12
CA ARG A 136 18.28 0.69 -7.21
C ARG A 136 17.04 0.86 -6.34
N ASP A 137 16.72 2.10 -5.93
CA ASP A 137 15.55 2.35 -5.09
C ASP A 137 14.27 2.16 -5.91
N ARG A 138 14.28 2.59 -7.19
CA ARG A 138 13.17 2.32 -8.11
C ARG A 138 12.96 0.83 -8.32
N GLU A 139 14.03 0.07 -8.55
CA GLU A 139 13.97 -1.39 -8.68
C GLU A 139 13.43 -2.06 -7.41
N THR A 140 13.88 -1.60 -6.24
CA THR A 140 13.42 -2.11 -4.94
C THR A 140 11.93 -1.84 -4.75
N LEU A 141 11.46 -0.64 -5.11
CA LEU A 141 10.05 -0.29 -5.02
C LEU A 141 9.17 -1.11 -5.96
N LEU A 142 9.61 -1.34 -7.20
CA LEU A 142 8.90 -2.22 -8.14
C LEU A 142 8.90 -3.68 -7.68
N PHE A 143 9.98 -4.14 -7.04
CA PHE A 143 10.02 -5.46 -6.41
C PHE A 143 8.99 -5.57 -5.27
N LEU A 144 8.93 -4.57 -4.38
CA LEU A 144 7.94 -4.52 -3.29
C LEU A 144 6.50 -4.48 -3.83
N ALA A 145 6.26 -3.73 -4.91
CA ALA A 145 4.99 -3.72 -5.61
C ALA A 145 4.64 -5.12 -6.15
N GLY A 146 5.61 -5.84 -6.71
CA GLY A 146 5.45 -7.24 -7.11
C GLY A 146 5.08 -8.18 -5.95
N GLU A 147 5.67 -8.00 -4.77
CA GLU A 147 5.30 -8.75 -3.56
C GLU A 147 3.83 -8.47 -3.17
N CYS A 148 3.42 -7.20 -3.19
CA CYS A 148 2.02 -6.81 -2.96
C CYS A 148 1.07 -7.41 -3.99
N ALA A 149 1.41 -7.36 -5.28
CA ALA A 149 0.61 -7.94 -6.37
C ALA A 149 0.48 -9.46 -6.22
N GLY A 150 1.57 -10.15 -5.86
CA GLY A 150 1.54 -11.59 -5.57
C GLY A 150 0.63 -11.93 -4.39
N LEU A 151 0.64 -11.11 -3.33
CA LEU A 151 -0.31 -11.26 -2.23
C LEU A 151 -1.75 -10.97 -2.65
N LEU A 152 -1.98 -9.98 -3.53
CA LEU A 152 -3.32 -9.63 -3.99
C LEU A 152 -3.96 -10.70 -4.87
N PHE A 153 -3.26 -11.12 -5.92
CA PHE A 153 -3.86 -11.91 -6.99
C PHE A 153 -3.63 -13.42 -6.86
N ILE A 154 -2.50 -13.84 -6.30
CA ILE A 154 -2.20 -15.28 -6.13
C ILE A 154 -2.80 -15.83 -4.83
N ARG A 155 -3.01 -14.96 -3.83
CA ARG A 155 -3.67 -15.33 -2.57
C ARG A 155 -5.13 -14.85 -2.49
N GLU A 156 -5.69 -14.43 -3.62
CA GLU A 156 -7.11 -14.06 -3.77
C GLU A 156 -7.58 -13.00 -2.76
N LEU A 157 -6.68 -12.12 -2.30
CA LEU A 157 -7.05 -11.02 -1.39
C LEU A 157 -7.82 -9.90 -2.12
N ALA A 158 -7.70 -9.84 -3.45
CA ALA A 158 -8.44 -8.93 -4.31
C ALA A 158 -9.92 -9.31 -4.46
N THR A 159 -10.30 -10.55 -4.12
CA THR A 159 -11.68 -11.01 -4.20
C THR A 159 -12.47 -10.53 -2.97
N PRO A 160 -13.63 -9.87 -3.14
CA PRO A 160 -14.50 -9.53 -2.02
C PRO A 160 -14.90 -10.80 -1.26
N LEU A 161 -14.88 -10.78 0.06
CA LEU A 161 -15.47 -11.86 0.85
C LEU A 161 -16.95 -12.01 0.45
N PRO A 162 -17.45 -13.24 0.21
CA PRO A 162 -18.85 -13.43 -0.10
C PRO A 162 -19.71 -12.84 1.01
N SER A 163 -20.64 -11.97 0.64
CA SER A 163 -21.62 -11.41 1.57
C SER A 163 -22.39 -12.54 2.27
N PRO A 164 -22.61 -12.49 3.59
CA PRO A 164 -23.29 -13.54 4.35
C PRO A 164 -24.79 -13.70 4.03
N SER A 165 -25.28 -13.17 2.91
CA SER A 165 -26.69 -13.17 2.50
C SER A 165 -26.90 -13.95 1.20
N SER A 166 -26.45 -15.20 1.16
CA SER A 166 -26.86 -16.18 0.14
C SER A 166 -26.65 -17.58 0.68
N THR A 167 -27.51 -17.98 1.61
CA THR A 167 -27.77 -19.40 1.86
C THR A 167 -29.22 -19.64 1.43
N PRO A 168 -29.49 -20.57 0.50
CA PRO A 168 -30.86 -20.95 0.14
C PRO A 168 -31.59 -21.64 1.29
#